data_AF-A0A1G0MRD8-F1
#
_entry.id   AF-A0A1G0MRD8-F1
#
_cell.length_a   1.000
_cell.length_b   1.000
_cell.length_c   1.000
_cell.angle_alpha   90.00
_cell.angle_beta   90.00
_cell.angle_gamma   90.00
#
_symmetry.space_group_name_H-M   'P 1'
#
loop_
_entity.id
_entity.type
_entity.pdbx_description
1 polymer ?
#
loop_
_entity_poly.entity_id
_entity_poly.type
_entity_poly.pdbx_seq_one_letter_code
_entity_poly.pdbx_strand_id
1 'polypeptide(L)'
;MISKKTKYALIALGYLAEHSTGEPILISELAKEGNIPKKFLEAILVALRKGGVLKSKIGKGGGYMLALPPASITIGKVVSILEGGFALVECLNDNVKAVCEECGDPACCGIRLVMSDVKQAIDSVLGSTTLADMVERSDNARQKKSKIMDFSI
;
A
#
# COMPACT_ATOMS: atom_id res chain seq x y z
N MET A 1 1.46 -0.20 -12.80
CA MET A 1 1.48 -1.47 -12.02
C MET A 1 2.20 -1.20 -10.71
N ILE A 2 1.75 -1.74 -9.56
CA ILE A 2 2.47 -1.59 -8.30
C ILE A 2 3.68 -2.54 -8.23
N SER A 3 4.75 -2.14 -7.57
CA SER A 3 5.93 -2.99 -7.43
C SER A 3 5.68 -4.18 -6.49
N LYS A 4 6.53 -5.22 -6.59
CA LYS A 4 6.56 -6.32 -5.61
C LYS A 4 6.78 -5.81 -4.17
N LYS A 5 7.59 -4.75 -4.01
CA LYS A 5 7.86 -4.10 -2.72
C LYS A 5 6.56 -3.58 -2.10
N THR A 6 5.74 -2.87 -2.86
CA THR A 6 4.46 -2.35 -2.40
C THR A 6 3.44 -3.45 -2.14
N LYS A 7 3.40 -4.47 -3.01
CA LYS A 7 2.55 -5.66 -2.76
C LYS A 7 2.87 -6.33 -1.42
N TYR A 8 4.15 -6.62 -1.16
CA TYR A 8 4.56 -7.24 0.10
C TYR A 8 4.30 -6.35 1.32
N ALA A 9 4.47 -5.03 1.17
CA ALA A 9 4.13 -4.08 2.21
C ALA A 9 2.64 -4.15 2.58
N LEU A 10 1.75 -4.14 1.59
CA LEU A 10 0.30 -4.19 1.81
C LEU A 10 -0.14 -5.51 2.43
N ILE A 11 0.47 -6.64 2.06
CA ILE A 11 0.21 -7.95 2.69
C ILE A 11 0.58 -7.91 4.18
N ALA A 12 1.80 -7.45 4.50
CA ALA A 12 2.25 -7.37 5.90
C ALA A 12 1.43 -6.37 6.72
N LEU A 13 1.06 -5.23 6.14
CA LEU A 13 0.22 -4.22 6.79
C LEU A 13 -1.22 -4.70 6.99
N GLY A 14 -1.78 -5.46 6.04
CA GLY A 14 -3.08 -6.10 6.20
C GLY A 14 -3.09 -7.07 7.38
N TYR A 15 -2.06 -7.90 7.50
CA TYR A 15 -1.91 -8.81 8.64
C TYR A 15 -1.82 -8.04 9.98
N LEU A 16 -1.01 -6.98 10.04
CA LEU A 16 -0.91 -6.12 11.23
C LEU A 16 -2.22 -5.39 11.56
N ALA A 17 -3.04 -5.06 10.55
CA ALA A 17 -4.33 -4.43 10.73
C ALA A 17 -5.38 -5.41 11.25
N GLU A 18 -5.43 -6.65 10.73
CA GLU A 18 -6.27 -7.74 11.23
C GLU A 18 -5.92 -8.10 12.69
N HIS A 19 -4.65 -7.99 13.07
CA HIS A 19 -4.13 -8.32 14.40
C HIS A 19 -3.75 -7.09 15.22
N SER A 20 -4.48 -5.97 15.06
CA SER A 20 -4.18 -4.71 15.75
C SER A 20 -4.57 -4.76 17.24
N THR A 21 -3.84 -5.54 18.03
CA THR A 21 -4.04 -5.72 19.49
C THR A 21 -3.22 -4.74 20.33
N GLY A 22 -2.38 -3.93 19.67
CA GLY A 22 -1.40 -3.08 20.36
C GLY A 22 -0.14 -3.84 20.80
N GLU A 23 0.02 -5.12 20.43
CA GLU A 23 1.24 -5.88 20.65
C GLU A 23 2.11 -5.95 19.38
N PRO A 24 3.45 -5.94 19.50
CA PRO A 24 4.33 -6.08 18.34
C PRO A 24 4.31 -7.50 17.77
N ILE A 25 4.26 -7.61 16.44
CA ILE A 25 4.37 -8.89 15.72
C ILE A 25 5.78 -9.05 15.17
N LEU A 26 6.36 -10.25 15.34
CA LEU A 26 7.70 -10.54 14.86
C LEU A 26 7.76 -10.52 13.34
N ILE A 27 8.86 -10.01 12.79
CA ILE A 27 9.07 -10.01 11.34
C ILE A 27 9.12 -11.43 10.75
N SER A 28 9.59 -12.43 11.52
CA SER A 28 9.57 -13.83 11.09
C SER A 28 8.15 -14.36 10.89
N GLU A 29 7.21 -13.90 11.71
CA GLU A 29 5.80 -14.25 11.61
C GLU A 29 5.17 -13.55 10.40
N LEU A 30 5.37 -12.22 10.27
CA LEU A 30 4.90 -11.47 9.10
C LEU A 30 5.43 -12.04 7.77
N ALA A 31 6.70 -12.47 7.75
CA ALA A 31 7.32 -13.09 6.59
C ALA A 31 6.68 -14.45 6.26
N LYS A 32 6.39 -15.26 7.28
CA LYS A 32 5.77 -16.57 7.13
C LYS A 32 4.33 -16.44 6.63
N GLU A 33 3.50 -15.67 7.33
CA GLU A 33 2.07 -15.51 7.00
C GLU A 33 1.86 -14.81 5.66
N GLY A 34 2.73 -13.85 5.32
CA GLY A 34 2.69 -13.19 4.02
C GLY A 34 3.33 -13.96 2.87
N ASN A 35 4.02 -15.08 3.13
CA ASN A 35 4.91 -15.77 2.20
C ASN A 35 5.91 -14.81 1.51
N ILE A 36 6.62 -14.02 2.33
CA ILE A 36 7.53 -12.97 1.90
C ILE A 36 8.95 -13.32 2.32
N PRO A 37 9.98 -13.20 1.44
CA PRO A 37 11.37 -13.35 1.86
C PRO A 37 11.73 -12.35 2.97
N LYS A 38 12.10 -12.86 4.15
CA LYS A 38 12.34 -12.06 5.36
C LYS A 38 13.27 -10.87 5.13
N LYS A 39 14.41 -11.07 4.47
CA LYS A 39 15.39 -10.00 4.17
C LYS A 39 14.78 -8.87 3.33
N PHE A 40 13.85 -9.20 2.43
CA PHE A 40 13.17 -8.20 1.62
C PHE A 40 12.12 -7.44 2.43
N LEU A 41 11.40 -8.15 3.31
CA LEU A 41 10.46 -7.54 4.24
C LEU A 41 11.16 -6.58 5.22
N GLU A 42 12.38 -6.88 5.68
CA GLU A 42 13.16 -6.00 6.57
C GLU A 42 13.33 -4.59 5.98
N ALA A 43 13.75 -4.50 4.71
CA ALA A 43 13.94 -3.21 4.03
C ALA A 43 12.62 -2.44 3.88
N ILE A 44 11.52 -3.16 3.61
CA ILE A 44 10.18 -2.58 3.48
C ILE A 44 9.71 -2.00 4.82
N LEU A 45 9.79 -2.79 5.90
CA LEU A 45 9.33 -2.36 7.22
C LEU A 45 10.15 -1.19 7.77
N VAL A 46 11.46 -1.13 7.46
CA VAL A 46 12.30 0.03 7.80
C VAL A 46 11.81 1.29 7.08
N ALA A 47 11.50 1.21 5.78
CA ALA A 47 10.97 2.35 5.02
C ALA A 47 9.63 2.82 5.59
N LEU A 48 8.71 1.89 5.90
CA LEU A 48 7.42 2.20 6.50
C LEU A 48 7.53 2.79 7.91
N ARG A 49 8.50 2.32 8.72
CA ARG A 49 8.78 2.89 10.04
C ARG A 49 9.26 4.34 9.92
N LYS A 50 10.20 4.61 9.00
CA LYS A 50 10.68 5.97 8.72
C LYS A 50 9.55 6.88 8.20
N GLY A 51 8.64 6.32 7.40
CA GLY A 51 7.45 7.02 6.90
C GLY A 51 6.31 7.18 7.91
N GLY A 52 6.49 6.75 9.17
CA GLY A 52 5.52 6.92 10.24
C GLY A 52 4.32 5.97 10.20
N VAL A 53 4.34 4.95 9.35
CA VAL A 53 3.27 3.94 9.25
C VAL A 53 3.41 2.88 10.34
N LEU A 54 4.65 2.55 10.71
CA LEU A 54 4.97 1.51 11.69
C LEU A 54 5.76 2.06 12.88
N LYS A 55 5.60 1.40 14.03
CA LYS A 55 6.51 1.45 15.17
C LYS A 55 7.20 0.10 15.33
N SER A 56 8.36 0.09 15.97
CA SER A 56 9.13 -1.13 16.23
C SER A 56 9.56 -1.19 17.69
N LYS A 57 9.44 -2.37 18.31
CA LYS A 57 10.00 -2.66 19.65
C LYS A 57 11.23 -3.55 19.51
N ILE A 58 12.32 -3.19 20.17
CA ILE A 58 13.58 -3.95 20.18
C ILE A 58 13.61 -4.88 21.40
N GLY A 59 14.25 -6.04 21.27
CA GLY A 59 14.47 -6.99 22.37
C GLY A 59 13.51 -8.18 22.37
N LYS A 60 13.49 -8.93 23.48
CA LYS A 60 12.61 -10.10 23.67
C LYS A 60 11.15 -9.66 23.65
N GLY A 61 10.33 -10.29 22.79
CA GLY A 61 8.96 -9.84 22.54
C GLY A 61 8.88 -8.51 21.77
N GLY A 62 9.93 -8.19 21.01
CA GLY A 62 9.94 -7.10 20.05
C GLY A 62 9.20 -7.42 18.76
N GLY A 63 9.24 -6.52 17.78
CA GLY A 63 8.53 -6.68 16.53
C GLY A 63 8.08 -5.36 15.93
N TYR A 64 7.11 -5.43 15.04
CA TYR A 64 6.49 -4.29 14.37
C TYR A 64 5.01 -4.20 14.71
N MET A 65 4.50 -2.97 14.74
CA MET A 65 3.08 -2.67 14.95
C MET A 65 2.72 -1.40 14.19
N LEU A 66 1.43 -1.19 13.93
CA LEU A 66 0.97 0.04 13.32
C LEU A 66 1.24 1.23 14.24
N ALA A 67 1.70 2.35 13.67
CA ALA A 67 1.96 3.56 14.44
C ALA A 67 0.68 4.30 14.83
N LEU A 68 -0.37 4.09 14.04
CA LEU A 68 -1.70 4.70 14.11
C LEU A 68 -2.76 3.60 13.92
N PRO A 69 -4.03 3.84 14.30
CA PRO A 69 -5.12 2.92 14.00
C PRO A 69 -5.21 2.59 12.49
N PRO A 70 -5.61 1.38 12.09
CA PRO A 70 -5.76 1.00 10.68
C PRO A 70 -6.64 1.96 9.87
N ALA A 71 -7.68 2.50 10.49
CA ALA A 71 -8.61 3.47 9.90
C ALA A 71 -7.99 4.87 9.65
N SER A 72 -6.78 5.12 10.14
CA SER A 72 -6.05 6.39 9.94
C SER A 72 -4.89 6.26 8.95
N ILE A 73 -4.64 5.06 8.41
CA ILE A 73 -3.53 4.79 7.49
C ILE A 73 -4.09 4.54 6.11
N THR A 74 -3.91 5.50 5.20
CA THR A 74 -4.39 5.39 3.82
C THR A 74 -3.44 4.54 2.96
N ILE A 75 -3.99 3.83 1.98
CA ILE A 75 -3.20 3.08 0.99
C ILE A 75 -2.32 4.04 0.20
N GLY A 76 -2.82 5.24 -0.12
CA GLY A 76 -2.07 6.30 -0.79
C GLY A 76 -0.81 6.70 -0.02
N LYS A 77 -0.87 6.78 1.32
CA LYS A 77 0.32 7.05 2.15
C LYS A 77 1.36 5.95 2.02
N VAL A 78 0.95 4.68 2.08
CA VAL A 78 1.84 3.52 1.94
C VAL A 78 2.52 3.53 0.56
N VAL A 79 1.74 3.74 -0.49
CA VAL A 79 2.23 3.78 -1.87
C VAL A 79 3.20 4.95 -2.08
N SER A 80 2.85 6.14 -1.58
CA SER A 80 3.72 7.31 -1.66
C SER A 80 5.09 7.07 -1.00
N ILE A 81 5.13 6.40 0.16
CA ILE A 81 6.40 6.06 0.84
C ILE A 81 7.27 5.10 0.01
N LEU A 82 6.65 4.14 -0.69
CA LEU A 82 7.37 3.04 -1.30
C LEU A 82 7.72 3.25 -2.78
N GLU A 83 6.85 3.94 -3.51
CA GLU A 83 6.95 4.22 -4.95
C GLU A 83 7.28 5.69 -5.26
N GLY A 84 6.97 6.63 -4.35
CA GLY A 84 7.15 8.06 -4.61
C GLY A 84 6.05 8.69 -5.50
N GLY A 85 4.92 8.00 -5.71
CA GLY A 85 3.79 8.43 -6.54
C GLY A 85 3.60 7.54 -7.78
N PHE A 86 2.51 7.77 -8.54
CA PHE A 86 2.29 7.14 -9.84
C PHE A 86 2.47 8.16 -10.97
N ALA A 87 3.40 7.88 -11.86
CA ALA A 87 3.51 8.55 -13.15
C ALA A 87 2.99 7.62 -14.24
N LEU A 88 1.90 8.01 -14.89
CA LEU A 88 1.35 7.27 -16.05
C LEU A 88 2.08 7.63 -17.35
N VAL A 89 2.64 8.84 -17.38
CA VAL A 89 3.51 9.36 -18.45
C VAL A 89 4.65 10.13 -17.79
N GLU A 90 5.79 10.22 -18.47
CA GLU A 90 7.01 10.85 -17.93
C GLU A 90 6.76 12.31 -17.52
N CYS A 91 5.96 13.04 -18.29
CA CYS A 91 5.62 14.45 -18.02
C CYS A 91 4.65 14.68 -16.86
N LEU A 92 4.18 13.60 -16.21
CA LEU A 92 3.42 13.63 -14.96
C LEU A 92 4.19 12.99 -13.79
N ASN A 93 5.49 12.75 -13.96
CA ASN A 93 6.32 12.22 -12.89
C ASN A 93 6.78 13.35 -11.96
N ASP A 94 6.32 13.32 -10.71
CA ASP A 94 6.69 14.31 -9.69
C ASP A 94 8.20 14.28 -9.37
N ASN A 95 8.88 13.15 -9.63
CA ASN A 95 10.31 12.96 -9.38
C ASN A 95 11.19 13.27 -10.60
N VAL A 96 10.61 13.31 -11.81
CA VAL A 96 11.33 13.53 -13.06
C VAL A 96 10.51 14.46 -13.93
N LYS A 97 10.91 15.74 -14.02
CA LYS A 97 10.29 16.69 -14.93
C LYS A 97 10.85 16.49 -16.34
N ALA A 98 10.36 15.47 -17.03
CA ALA A 98 10.66 15.23 -18.43
C ALA A 98 9.48 15.64 -19.32
N VAL A 99 9.77 16.20 -20.48
CA VAL A 99 8.78 16.48 -21.53
C VAL A 99 9.13 15.59 -22.71
N CYS A 100 8.15 14.93 -23.33
CA CYS A 100 8.42 14.06 -24.48
C CYS A 100 8.85 14.89 -25.70
N GLU A 101 9.64 14.30 -26.58
CA GLU A 101 10.23 14.98 -27.74
C GLU A 101 9.16 15.50 -28.71
N GLU A 102 8.03 14.79 -28.82
CA GLU A 102 6.89 15.13 -29.67
C GLU A 102 5.96 16.19 -29.04
N CYS A 103 6.26 16.64 -27.82
CA CYS A 103 5.43 17.64 -27.13
C CYS A 103 5.72 19.03 -27.70
N GLY A 104 4.70 19.66 -28.29
CA GLY A 104 4.75 21.09 -28.62
C GLY A 104 4.67 21.96 -27.36
N ASP A 105 3.46 22.09 -26.82
CA ASP A 105 3.20 22.81 -25.56
C ASP A 105 2.62 21.85 -24.51
N PRO A 106 3.31 21.59 -23.38
CA PRO A 106 2.81 20.76 -22.28
C PRO A 106 1.48 21.25 -21.69
N ALA A 107 1.17 22.55 -21.75
CA ALA A 107 -0.09 23.10 -21.27
C ALA A 107 -1.27 22.71 -22.16
N CYS A 108 -1.02 22.52 -23.47
CA CYS A 108 -2.03 22.16 -24.47
C CYS A 108 -1.97 20.69 -24.91
N CYS A 109 -1.07 19.88 -24.31
CA CYS A 109 -0.92 18.48 -24.64
C CYS A 109 -2.13 17.67 -24.14
N GLY A 110 -3.04 17.30 -25.07
CA GLY A 110 -4.25 16.54 -24.74
C GLY A 110 -3.97 15.20 -24.03
N ILE A 111 -2.88 14.52 -24.39
CA ILE A 111 -2.46 13.27 -23.71
C ILE A 111 -2.14 13.55 -22.24
N ARG A 112 -1.37 14.61 -21.96
CA ARG A 112 -1.02 14.98 -20.58
C ARG A 112 -2.26 15.34 -19.77
N LEU A 113 -3.21 16.08 -20.35
CA LEU A 113 -4.46 16.45 -19.69
C LEU A 113 -5.27 15.21 -19.32
N VAL A 114 -5.53 14.31 -20.27
CA VAL A 114 -6.28 13.06 -20.01
C VAL A 114 -5.55 12.19 -18.97
N MET A 115 -4.23 12.04 -19.08
CA MET A 115 -3.46 11.24 -18.11
C MET A 115 -3.42 11.87 -16.72
N SER A 116 -3.53 13.20 -16.62
CA SER A 116 -3.65 13.92 -15.36
C SER A 116 -4.97 13.56 -14.66
N ASP A 117 -6.07 13.50 -15.40
CA ASP A 117 -7.37 13.09 -14.86
C ASP A 117 -7.34 11.65 -14.35
N VAL A 118 -6.70 10.74 -15.09
CA VAL A 118 -6.52 9.34 -14.66
C VAL A 118 -5.68 9.27 -13.38
N LYS A 119 -4.57 10.03 -13.31
CA LYS A 119 -3.75 10.10 -12.10
C LYS A 119 -4.57 10.61 -10.91
N GLN A 120 -5.36 11.66 -11.10
CA GLN A 120 -6.22 12.21 -10.05
C GLN A 120 -7.24 11.18 -9.54
N ALA A 121 -7.85 10.40 -10.44
CA ALA A 121 -8.77 9.34 -10.05
C ALA A 121 -8.08 8.24 -9.21
N ILE A 122 -6.87 7.84 -9.61
CA ILE A 122 -6.06 6.87 -8.85
C ILE A 122 -5.72 7.43 -7.47
N ASP A 123 -5.20 8.65 -7.41
CA ASP A 123 -4.80 9.30 -6.17
C ASP A 123 -5.99 9.48 -5.23
N SER A 124 -7.18 9.79 -5.77
CA SER A 124 -8.41 9.89 -4.99
C SER A 124 -8.78 8.54 -4.35
N VAL A 125 -8.79 7.45 -5.13
CA VAL A 125 -9.15 6.12 -4.62
C VAL A 125 -8.17 5.66 -3.54
N LEU A 126 -6.86 5.83 -3.77
CA LEU A 126 -5.84 5.40 -2.83
C LEU A 126 -5.77 6.31 -1.60
N GLY A 127 -5.98 7.61 -1.78
CA GLY A 127 -5.98 8.61 -0.71
C GLY A 127 -7.18 8.48 0.22
N SER A 128 -8.32 8.01 -0.28
CA SER A 128 -9.53 7.82 0.54
C SER A 128 -9.69 6.40 1.10
N THR A 129 -8.93 5.41 0.62
CA THR A 129 -9.00 4.03 1.11
C THR A 129 -7.97 3.80 2.21
N THR A 130 -8.39 3.24 3.34
CA THR A 130 -7.56 2.94 4.52
C THR A 130 -7.20 1.45 4.61
N LEU A 131 -6.27 1.11 5.52
CA LEU A 131 -5.98 -0.29 5.83
C LEU A 131 -7.21 -1.00 6.40
N ALA A 132 -8.03 -0.30 7.20
CA ALA A 132 -9.29 -0.85 7.71
C ALA A 132 -10.25 -1.22 6.56
N ASP A 133 -10.45 -0.30 5.61
CA ASP A 133 -11.31 -0.54 4.45
C ASP A 133 -10.81 -1.72 3.59
N MET A 134 -9.49 -1.86 3.47
CA MET A 134 -8.89 -2.98 2.73
C MET A 134 -9.18 -4.33 3.40
N VAL A 135 -9.06 -4.40 4.73
CA VAL A 135 -9.39 -5.60 5.51
C VAL A 135 -10.88 -5.91 5.42
N GLU A 136 -11.74 -4.90 5.61
CA GLU A 136 -13.19 -5.06 5.51
C GLU A 136 -13.61 -5.59 4.13
N ARG A 137 -13.02 -5.11 3.04
CA ARG A 137 -13.27 -5.64 1.68
C ARG A 137 -12.93 -7.11 1.57
N SER A 138 -11.82 -7.54 2.16
CA SER A 138 -11.39 -8.94 2.20
C SER A 138 -12.37 -9.81 2.99
N ASP A 139 -12.77 -9.35 4.18
CA ASP A 139 -13.69 -10.09 5.05
C ASP A 139 -15.08 -10.22 4.45
N ASN A 140 -15.61 -9.14 3.86
CA ASN A 140 -16.87 -9.17 3.14
C ASN A 140 -16.83 -10.16 1.96
N ALA A 141 -15.70 -10.24 1.25
CA ALA A 141 -15.52 -11.20 0.17
C ALA A 141 -15.43 -12.66 0.68
N ARG A 142 -14.71 -12.90 1.79
CA ARG A 142 -14.62 -14.21 2.46
C ARG A 142 -16.00 -14.71 2.91
N GLN A 143 -16.80 -13.84 3.54
CA GLN A 143 -18.15 -14.17 3.99
C GLN A 143 -19.11 -14.52 2.84
N LYS A 144 -19.07 -13.73 1.74
CA LYS A 144 -19.85 -14.03 0.54
C LYS A 144 -19.48 -15.39 -0.06
N LYS A 145 -18.19 -15.72 -0.10
CA LYS A 145 -17.70 -17.01 -0.60
C LYS A 145 -18.19 -18.18 0.25
N SER A 146 -18.15 -18.06 1.59
CA SER A 146 -18.62 -19.10 2.51
C SER A 146 -20.11 -19.40 2.30
N LYS A 147 -20.95 -18.34 2.23
CA LYS A 147 -22.39 -18.51 2.01
C LYS A 147 -22.69 -19.25 0.71
N ILE A 148 -21.99 -18.94 -0.38
CA ILE A 148 -22.18 -19.64 -1.67
C ILE A 148 -21.84 -21.14 -1.56
N MET A 149 -20.82 -21.50 -0.76
CA MET A 149 -20.45 -22.90 -0.54
C MET A 149 -21.51 -23.66 0.26
N ASP A 150 -22.16 -23.00 1.22
CA ASP A 150 -23.23 -23.60 2.04
C ASP A 150 -24.53 -23.83 1.25
N PHE A 151 -24.78 -23.10 0.17
CA PHE A 151 -25.95 -23.27 -0.73
C PHE A 151 -25.73 -24.24 -1.90
N SER A 152 -24.55 -24.86 -2.00
CA SER A 152 -24.22 -25.82 -3.07
C SER A 152 -24.35 -27.28 -2.64
N ILE A 153 -25.04 -27.55 -1.52
CA ILE A 153 -25.28 -28.89 -0.94
C ILE A 153 -26.77 -29.23 -1.05
#